data_AF-A0A9P8TKA6-F1
#
_entry.id   AF-A0A9P8TKA6-F1
#
_cell.length_a   1.000
_cell.length_b   1.000
_cell.length_c   1.000
_cell.angle_alpha   90.00
_cell.angle_beta   90.00
_cell.angle_gamma   90.00
#
_symmetry.space_group_name_H-M   'P 1'
#
loop_
_entity.id
_entity.type
_entity.pdbx_description
1 polymer ?
#
loop_
_entity_poly.entity_id
_entity_poly.type
_entity_poly.pdbx_seq_one_letter_code
_entity_poly.pdbx_strand_id
1 'polypeptide(L)'
;MLPPTPKQSDSSQPHQPESTTIDPQLIEDLCASCRTGDIATVDKLLSLGAPVNHVDSFDNTPLYLASLCGHEDLVMMLLQRGAVCDSDKYEGVRCIYGALTDRIRKMLLSYDMSKAVDANLPFAIHFRGLVTELNGVTQDFAIRVGQQGDKLVSDQQQNSIVRCHRFILSARCPVFLEKLLDDWKDLSYIDLSQTYKDELALRCILDHIYLIHDPTKFAKVNKHTLLEYTQLFELKEYTTQLQYYLTLTNAKDKAKFNNELQVAIYNDSRIDLKGLVMQNVIGNKLVVHYDDEVSEASYSEDEEEESEPELSEYQLSRLRLSDSTYPDLIISVSDASKNQMVYYPVHRSVLIRLDYFKVMFDSSFTESQYFEIDPHFNILSREQSPRIVNLPVESTKVAEIILKYIYFDHTDIPLDHSVEVLKAADLLLNDRLKTMAAITITKSEDLLPSGFDIYDILRTAWDCRVERLEHHVAKIIAEDLERFSRDPKFLQIVKESSERIKARQETDTIELIDDIRYYLAKKWAIDHDGLFDGQTESEEFLRLLPDYNSYLEEMDKVEALLEGLNLDA
;
A
#
# COMPACT_ATOMS: atom_id res chain seq x y z
N MET A 1 -23.68 32.70 -52.45
CA MET A 1 -22.73 31.58 -52.53
C MET A 1 -21.94 31.57 -51.24
N LEU A 2 -22.31 30.67 -50.33
CA LEU A 2 -21.58 30.34 -49.11
C LEU A 2 -21.39 28.81 -49.12
N PRO A 3 -20.20 28.29 -48.77
CA PRO A 3 -19.85 26.88 -48.93
C PRO A 3 -20.41 26.01 -47.79
N PRO A 4 -20.44 24.67 -47.98
CA PRO A 4 -21.24 23.76 -47.17
C PRO A 4 -20.55 23.34 -45.87
N THR A 5 -21.37 22.96 -44.90
CA THR A 5 -21.02 22.40 -43.60
C THR A 5 -20.30 21.04 -43.73
N PRO A 6 -19.28 20.74 -42.90
CA PRO A 6 -18.67 19.43 -42.86
C PRO A 6 -19.47 18.43 -42.02
N LYS A 7 -19.51 17.20 -42.53
CA LYS A 7 -20.15 16.02 -41.95
C LYS A 7 -19.41 15.54 -40.70
N GLN A 8 -20.18 15.11 -39.71
CA GLN A 8 -19.72 14.24 -38.62
C GLN A 8 -19.36 12.86 -39.18
N SER A 9 -18.20 12.33 -38.78
CA SER A 9 -17.89 10.91 -38.80
C SER A 9 -17.21 10.56 -37.48
N ASP A 10 -17.90 9.71 -36.72
CA ASP A 10 -17.48 9.06 -35.48
C ASP A 10 -16.25 8.16 -35.63
N SER A 11 -15.75 7.77 -34.44
CA SER A 11 -14.81 6.69 -34.12
C SER A 11 -13.31 7.03 -34.07
N SER A 12 -12.91 7.88 -33.12
CA SER A 12 -11.60 7.80 -32.46
C SER A 12 -11.73 6.98 -31.18
N GLN A 13 -11.10 5.81 -31.15
CA GLN A 13 -10.85 5.03 -29.92
C GLN A 13 -10.19 5.93 -28.86
N PRO A 14 -10.46 5.72 -27.56
CA PRO A 14 -9.71 6.42 -26.51
C PRO A 14 -8.24 6.01 -26.60
N HIS A 15 -7.37 6.98 -26.87
CA HIS A 15 -5.93 6.84 -26.70
C HIS A 15 -5.65 6.47 -25.24
N GLN A 16 -5.08 5.27 -25.04
CA GLN A 16 -4.52 4.86 -23.75
C GLN A 16 -3.43 5.86 -23.33
N PRO A 17 -3.34 6.22 -22.03
CA PRO A 17 -2.25 7.06 -21.54
C PRO A 17 -0.93 6.33 -21.71
N GLU A 18 0.06 6.99 -22.33
CA GLU A 18 1.42 6.47 -22.47
C GLU A 18 2.00 6.19 -21.08
N SER A 19 2.28 4.91 -20.84
CA SER A 19 2.71 4.31 -19.58
C SER A 19 4.08 4.81 -19.14
N THR A 20 4.19 5.07 -17.83
CA THR A 20 5.41 4.97 -17.02
C THR A 20 6.44 4.01 -17.63
N THR A 21 7.55 4.53 -18.15
CA THR A 21 8.61 3.68 -18.70
C THR A 21 9.42 3.08 -17.54
N ILE A 22 8.89 2.02 -16.94
CA ILE A 22 9.68 1.03 -16.22
C ILE A 22 10.73 0.51 -17.20
N ASP A 23 11.99 0.35 -16.77
CA ASP A 23 13.05 -0.17 -17.64
C ASP A 23 12.60 -1.50 -18.26
N PRO A 24 12.29 -1.54 -19.57
CA PRO A 24 11.75 -2.73 -20.20
C PRO A 24 12.73 -3.90 -20.11
N GLN A 25 14.02 -3.59 -20.08
CA GLN A 25 15.08 -4.59 -19.96
C GLN A 25 15.04 -5.28 -18.60
N LEU A 26 14.71 -4.55 -17.52
CA LEU A 26 14.65 -5.11 -16.17
C LEU A 26 13.48 -6.11 -16.03
N ILE A 27 12.34 -5.81 -16.66
CA ILE A 27 11.18 -6.71 -16.71
C ILE A 27 11.51 -7.94 -17.57
N GLU A 28 12.14 -7.73 -18.73
CA GLU A 28 12.51 -8.80 -19.65
C GLU A 28 13.53 -9.76 -19.02
N ASP A 29 14.53 -9.23 -18.31
CA ASP A 29 15.54 -10.00 -17.59
C ASP A 29 14.93 -10.80 -16.44
N LEU A 30 13.96 -10.23 -15.71
CA LEU A 30 13.22 -10.92 -14.66
C LEU A 30 12.41 -12.09 -15.25
N CYS A 31 11.66 -11.83 -16.30
CA CYS A 31 10.82 -12.82 -16.97
C CYS A 31 11.66 -13.94 -17.61
N ALA A 32 12.80 -13.60 -18.23
CA ALA A 32 13.74 -14.57 -18.77
C ALA A 32 14.34 -15.47 -17.67
N SER A 33 14.71 -14.87 -16.53
CA SER A 33 15.21 -15.62 -15.37
C SER A 33 14.13 -16.52 -14.75
N CYS A 34 12.87 -16.10 -14.80
CA CYS A 34 11.74 -16.92 -14.36
C CYS A 34 11.46 -18.12 -15.28
N ARG A 35 11.70 -17.99 -16.60
CA ARG A 35 11.61 -19.12 -17.53
C ARG A 35 12.70 -20.16 -17.27
N THR A 36 13.92 -19.71 -16.99
CA THR A 36 15.07 -20.60 -16.76
C THR A 36 15.13 -21.19 -15.35
N GLY A 37 14.40 -20.60 -14.39
CA GLY A 37 14.42 -21.03 -12.99
C GLY A 37 15.62 -20.52 -12.22
N ASP A 38 16.28 -19.45 -12.68
CA ASP A 38 17.45 -18.87 -12.01
C ASP A 38 17.03 -18.05 -10.79
N ILE A 39 16.80 -18.74 -9.68
CA ILE A 39 16.38 -18.19 -8.40
C ILE A 39 17.34 -17.08 -7.92
N ALA A 40 18.65 -17.23 -8.11
CA ALA A 40 19.62 -16.26 -7.62
C ALA A 40 19.56 -14.94 -8.40
N THR A 41 19.35 -15.02 -9.72
CA THR A 41 19.18 -13.84 -10.56
C THR A 41 17.82 -13.19 -10.33
N VAL A 42 16.74 -13.97 -10.18
CA VAL A 42 15.42 -13.44 -9.80
C VAL A 42 15.47 -12.73 -8.45
N ASP A 43 16.07 -13.35 -7.43
CA ASP A 43 16.25 -12.73 -6.12
C ASP A 43 16.99 -11.40 -6.21
N LYS A 44 18.09 -11.37 -6.99
CA LYS A 44 18.86 -10.15 -7.24
C LYS A 44 18.05 -9.08 -7.97
N LEU A 45 17.30 -9.43 -9.02
CA LEU A 45 16.50 -8.49 -9.80
C LEU A 45 15.35 -7.91 -8.98
N LEU A 46 14.63 -8.76 -8.24
CA LEU A 46 13.61 -8.32 -7.30
C LEU A 46 14.21 -7.46 -6.19
N SER A 47 15.40 -7.83 -5.69
CA SER A 47 16.13 -6.98 -4.75
C SER A 47 16.41 -5.62 -5.39
N LEU A 48 16.82 -5.56 -6.66
CA LEU A 48 17.08 -4.30 -7.38
C LEU A 48 15.84 -3.45 -7.67
N GLY A 49 14.63 -3.89 -7.30
CA GLY A 49 13.39 -3.15 -7.50
C GLY A 49 12.62 -3.56 -8.76
N ALA A 50 12.96 -4.69 -9.39
CA ALA A 50 12.17 -5.20 -10.52
C ALA A 50 10.72 -5.47 -10.07
N PRO A 51 9.71 -4.97 -10.81
CA PRO A 51 8.32 -5.08 -10.39
C PRO A 51 7.83 -6.52 -10.52
N VAL A 52 7.59 -7.17 -9.38
CA VAL A 52 7.24 -8.60 -9.29
C VAL A 52 5.95 -8.98 -10.03
N ASN A 53 5.04 -8.02 -10.21
CA ASN A 53 3.72 -8.22 -10.83
C ASN A 53 3.59 -7.65 -12.24
N HIS A 54 4.63 -6.98 -12.77
CA HIS A 54 4.54 -6.41 -14.10
C HIS A 54 4.62 -7.50 -15.16
N VAL A 55 3.94 -7.29 -16.29
CA VAL A 55 3.92 -8.23 -17.41
C VAL A 55 5.05 -7.97 -18.40
N ASP A 56 5.49 -9.02 -19.10
CA ASP A 56 6.38 -8.91 -20.25
C ASP A 56 5.63 -8.46 -21.53
N SER A 57 6.34 -8.41 -22.66
CA SER A 57 5.77 -8.03 -23.97
C SER A 57 4.67 -8.97 -24.50
N PHE A 58 4.38 -10.06 -23.79
CA PHE A 58 3.38 -11.07 -24.14
C PHE A 58 2.31 -11.20 -23.05
N ASP A 59 2.15 -10.17 -22.21
CA ASP A 59 1.21 -10.12 -21.09
C ASP A 59 1.41 -11.26 -20.06
N ASN A 60 2.65 -11.74 -19.88
CA ASN A 60 2.97 -12.77 -18.90
C ASN A 60 3.62 -12.17 -17.66
N THR A 61 3.07 -12.50 -16.49
CA THR A 61 3.71 -12.17 -15.21
C THR A 61 4.89 -13.10 -14.92
N PRO A 62 5.90 -12.65 -14.15
CA PRO A 62 7.00 -13.49 -13.67
C PRO A 62 6.50 -14.77 -12.96
N LEU A 63 5.43 -14.65 -12.17
CA LEU A 63 4.79 -15.77 -11.47
C LEU A 63 4.19 -16.79 -12.43
N TYR A 64 3.49 -16.34 -13.48
CA TYR A 64 2.95 -17.22 -14.50
C TYR A 64 4.06 -18.00 -15.21
N LEU A 65 5.16 -17.35 -15.58
CA LEU A 65 6.29 -18.00 -16.25
C LEU A 65 6.96 -19.05 -15.36
N ALA A 66 7.17 -18.75 -14.08
CA ALA A 66 7.72 -19.71 -13.12
C ALA A 66 6.77 -20.91 -12.89
N SER A 67 5.46 -20.66 -12.83
CA SER A 67 4.42 -21.69 -12.69
C SER A 67 4.36 -22.61 -13.91
N LEU A 68 4.38 -22.01 -15.11
CA LEU A 68 4.33 -22.70 -16.40
C LEU A 68 5.57 -23.57 -16.65
N CYS A 69 6.74 -23.09 -16.24
CA CYS A 69 8.00 -23.83 -16.38
C CYS A 69 8.26 -24.83 -15.25
N GLY A 70 7.40 -24.90 -14.22
CA GLY A 70 7.49 -25.91 -13.17
C GLY A 70 8.50 -25.62 -12.07
N HIS A 71 8.91 -24.36 -11.90
CA HIS A 71 9.95 -23.98 -10.94
C HIS A 71 9.36 -23.77 -9.54
N GLU A 72 9.07 -24.87 -8.83
CA GLU A 72 8.41 -24.87 -7.51
C GLU A 72 9.03 -23.91 -6.48
N ASP A 73 10.36 -23.97 -6.30
CA ASP A 73 11.06 -23.12 -5.34
C ASP A 73 11.03 -21.64 -5.74
N LEU A 74 11.01 -21.37 -7.05
CA LEU A 74 10.92 -20.02 -7.59
C LEU A 74 9.50 -19.45 -7.46
N VAL A 75 8.48 -20.28 -7.69
CA VAL A 75 7.07 -19.90 -7.44
C VAL A 75 6.91 -19.50 -5.98
N MET A 76 7.41 -20.31 -5.05
CA MET A 76 7.38 -19.99 -3.62
C MET A 76 8.09 -18.66 -3.32
N MET A 77 9.27 -18.42 -3.91
CA MET A 77 9.99 -17.17 -3.73
C MET A 77 9.23 -15.96 -4.29
N LEU A 78 8.68 -16.05 -5.50
CA LEU A 78 7.94 -14.96 -6.13
C LEU A 78 6.70 -14.60 -5.30
N LEU A 79 5.96 -15.62 -4.86
CA LEU A 79 4.86 -15.47 -3.93
C LEU A 79 5.32 -14.74 -2.64
N GLN A 80 6.35 -15.24 -1.95
CA GLN A 80 6.95 -14.57 -0.78
C GLN A 80 7.37 -13.12 -1.05
N ARG A 81 7.75 -12.81 -2.29
CA ARG A 81 8.13 -11.49 -2.77
C ARG A 81 6.96 -10.61 -3.21
N GLY A 82 5.73 -11.00 -2.88
CA GLY A 82 4.52 -10.21 -3.13
C GLY A 82 3.95 -10.39 -4.55
N ALA A 83 4.29 -11.47 -5.24
CA ALA A 83 3.62 -11.83 -6.48
C ALA A 83 2.13 -12.09 -6.21
N VAL A 84 1.25 -11.41 -6.93
CA VAL A 84 -0.20 -11.52 -6.79
C VAL A 84 -0.66 -12.79 -7.51
N CYS A 85 -1.24 -13.70 -6.74
CA CYS A 85 -1.94 -14.86 -7.26
C CYS A 85 -3.39 -14.82 -6.77
N ASP A 86 -4.20 -14.02 -7.45
CA ASP A 86 -5.61 -13.86 -7.14
C ASP A 86 -6.43 -14.82 -8.01
N SER A 87 -7.14 -15.78 -7.39
CA SER A 87 -7.97 -16.75 -8.11
C SER A 87 -9.11 -16.09 -8.89
N ASP A 88 -9.41 -14.84 -8.58
CA ASP A 88 -10.57 -14.13 -9.11
C ASP A 88 -10.14 -13.16 -10.24
N LYS A 89 -8.83 -12.99 -10.44
CA LYS A 89 -8.26 -12.21 -11.54
C LYS A 89 -7.69 -13.09 -12.64
N TYR A 90 -7.78 -12.58 -13.87
CA TYR A 90 -7.29 -13.24 -15.07
C TYR A 90 -5.83 -13.73 -14.93
N GLU A 91 -4.96 -12.95 -14.29
CA GLU A 91 -3.55 -13.28 -14.10
C GLU A 91 -3.33 -14.44 -13.12
N GLY A 92 -4.04 -14.49 -12.00
CA GLY A 92 -3.88 -15.57 -11.01
C GLY A 92 -4.55 -16.86 -11.46
N VAL A 93 -5.70 -16.77 -12.12
CA VAL A 93 -6.36 -17.90 -12.82
C VAL A 93 -5.38 -18.55 -13.81
N ARG A 94 -4.67 -17.75 -14.62
CA ARG A 94 -3.64 -18.24 -15.55
C ARG A 94 -2.49 -18.95 -14.83
N CYS A 95 -2.04 -18.43 -13.69
CA CYS A 95 -0.99 -19.07 -12.90
C CYS A 95 -1.41 -20.45 -12.39
N ILE A 96 -2.67 -20.58 -11.94
CA ILE A 96 -3.24 -21.82 -11.39
C ILE A 96 -3.46 -22.87 -12.50
N TYR A 97 -4.07 -22.47 -13.62
CA TYR A 97 -4.29 -23.37 -14.77
C TYR A 97 -2.99 -23.73 -15.48
N GLY A 98 -2.06 -22.77 -15.59
CA GLY A 98 -0.76 -22.94 -16.21
C GLY A 98 0.25 -23.71 -15.38
N ALA A 99 -0.07 -24.06 -14.13
CA ALA A 99 0.84 -24.78 -13.24
C ALA A 99 1.25 -26.14 -13.83
N LEU A 100 2.56 -26.33 -14.04
CA LEU A 100 3.11 -27.57 -14.59
C LEU A 100 2.92 -28.77 -13.66
N THR A 101 2.91 -28.54 -12.35
CA THR A 101 2.77 -29.60 -11.33
C THR A 101 1.59 -29.34 -10.39
N ASP A 102 0.98 -30.43 -9.91
CA ASP A 102 -0.10 -30.36 -8.90
C ASP A 102 0.37 -29.72 -7.60
N ARG A 103 1.67 -29.78 -7.30
CA ARG A 103 2.26 -29.16 -6.12
C ARG A 103 2.30 -27.65 -6.25
N ILE A 104 2.66 -27.12 -7.42
CA ILE A 104 2.56 -25.68 -7.73
C ILE A 104 1.10 -25.23 -7.67
N ARG A 105 0.18 -26.00 -8.29
CA ARG A 105 -1.25 -25.68 -8.27
C ARG A 105 -1.81 -25.59 -6.86
N LYS A 106 -1.52 -26.60 -6.03
CA LYS A 106 -1.93 -26.61 -4.61
C LYS A 106 -1.28 -25.48 -3.84
N MET A 107 -0.01 -25.17 -4.09
CA MET A 107 0.69 -24.04 -3.49
C MET A 107 -0.07 -22.74 -3.79
N LEU A 108 -0.32 -22.43 -5.06
CA LEU A 108 -1.04 -21.24 -5.52
C LEU A 108 -2.47 -21.15 -4.94
N LEU A 109 -3.23 -22.26 -4.93
CA LEU A 109 -4.59 -22.30 -4.37
C LEU A 109 -4.63 -22.14 -2.84
N SER A 110 -3.62 -22.67 -2.14
CA SER A 110 -3.49 -22.51 -0.69
C SER A 110 -2.88 -21.16 -0.28
N TYR A 111 -2.37 -20.42 -1.25
CA TYR A 111 -1.60 -19.22 -1.03
C TYR A 111 -2.54 -18.04 -0.80
N ASP A 112 -2.74 -17.71 0.47
CA ASP A 112 -3.48 -16.54 0.90
C ASP A 112 -2.55 -15.32 0.84
N MET A 113 -2.81 -14.40 -0.10
CA MET A 113 -2.08 -13.14 -0.25
C MET A 113 -2.01 -12.35 1.07
N SER A 114 -2.99 -12.50 1.96
CA SER A 114 -3.01 -11.85 3.27
C SER A 114 -2.02 -12.45 4.28
N LYS A 115 -1.49 -13.66 4.02
CA LYS A 115 -0.56 -14.38 4.91
C LYS A 115 0.89 -14.39 4.45
N ALA A 116 1.18 -14.03 3.21
CA ALA A 116 2.46 -14.44 2.61
C ALA A 116 3.19 -13.44 1.72
N VAL A 117 2.73 -12.20 1.57
CA VAL A 117 3.69 -11.11 1.32
C VAL A 117 4.60 -11.08 2.54
N ASP A 118 5.93 -11.14 2.38
CA ASP A 118 6.81 -10.68 3.46
C ASP A 118 6.32 -9.27 3.82
N ALA A 119 5.62 -9.14 4.97
CA ALA A 119 4.95 -7.91 5.35
C ALA A 119 5.93 -6.72 5.40
N ASN A 120 7.23 -7.00 5.39
CA ASN A 120 8.31 -6.03 5.34
C ASN A 120 8.70 -5.58 3.95
N LEU A 121 8.45 -6.36 2.92
CA LEU A 121 9.00 -6.12 1.60
C LEU A 121 8.43 -4.85 0.94
N PRO A 122 7.10 -4.58 0.91
CA PRO A 122 6.59 -3.33 0.34
C PRO A 122 7.11 -2.09 1.08
N PHE A 123 7.26 -2.20 2.40
CA PHE A 123 7.83 -1.16 3.24
C PHE A 123 9.31 -0.91 2.91
N ALA A 124 10.14 -1.95 2.91
CA ALA A 124 11.57 -1.84 2.60
C ALA A 124 11.83 -1.38 1.16
N ILE A 125 11.04 -1.87 0.18
CA ILE A 125 11.14 -1.45 -1.23
C ILE A 125 10.92 0.05 -1.35
N HIS A 126 9.91 0.59 -0.67
CA HIS A 126 9.63 2.02 -0.72
C HIS A 126 10.82 2.85 -0.22
N PHE A 127 11.32 2.58 0.99
CA PHE A 127 12.44 3.34 1.57
C PHE A 127 13.74 3.17 0.78
N ARG A 128 13.97 1.99 0.19
CA ARG A 128 15.07 1.78 -0.75
C ARG A 128 14.93 2.67 -1.99
N GLY A 129 13.74 2.68 -2.59
CA GLY A 129 13.40 3.45 -3.78
C GLY A 129 13.71 4.93 -3.61
N LEU A 130 13.49 5.48 -2.42
CA LEU A 130 13.75 6.88 -2.10
C LEU A 130 15.20 7.35 -2.34
N VAL A 131 16.18 6.45 -2.31
CA VAL A 131 17.60 6.81 -2.58
C VAL A 131 18.06 6.32 -3.96
N THR A 132 17.40 5.31 -4.53
CA THR A 132 17.82 4.68 -5.79
C THR A 132 17.04 5.17 -7.01
N GLU A 133 15.79 5.57 -6.86
CA GLU A 133 14.93 6.03 -7.95
C GLU A 133 15.09 7.55 -8.13
N LEU A 134 15.34 7.96 -9.38
CA LEU A 134 15.59 9.35 -9.78
C LEU A 134 14.33 10.08 -10.26
N ASN A 135 13.17 9.43 -10.18
CA ASN A 135 11.91 9.95 -10.71
C ASN A 135 11.13 10.62 -9.57
N GLY A 136 10.92 11.93 -9.67
CA GLY A 136 10.26 12.74 -8.64
C GLY A 136 11.21 13.11 -7.50
N VAL A 137 11.83 14.29 -7.57
CA VAL A 137 12.78 14.76 -6.54
C VAL A 137 12.03 14.94 -5.20
N THR A 138 12.34 14.08 -4.22
CA THR A 138 11.82 14.16 -2.85
C THR A 138 12.92 14.35 -1.80
N GLN A 139 14.18 14.21 -2.21
CA GLN A 139 15.33 14.32 -1.32
C GLN A 139 15.59 15.79 -0.98
N ASP A 140 16.00 16.09 0.25
CA ASP A 140 16.23 17.45 0.77
C ASP A 140 17.64 17.64 1.36
N PHE A 141 18.50 16.63 1.20
CA PHE A 141 19.88 16.64 1.69
C PHE A 141 20.80 15.77 0.83
N ALA A 142 22.07 16.13 0.74
CA ALA A 142 23.08 15.38 -0.01
C ALA A 142 24.34 15.09 0.83
N ILE A 143 24.85 13.87 0.76
CA ILE A 143 26.05 13.43 1.48
C ILE A 143 27.07 12.92 0.47
N ARG A 144 28.29 13.48 0.47
CA ARG A 144 29.41 12.90 -0.26
C ARG A 144 30.11 11.84 0.57
N VAL A 145 30.26 10.65 -0.01
CA VAL A 145 30.86 9.46 0.62
C VAL A 145 32.23 9.08 0.05
N GLY A 146 32.57 9.50 -1.17
CA GLY A 146 33.83 9.18 -1.85
C GLY A 146 34.70 10.41 -2.11
N GLN A 147 36.03 10.24 -2.13
CA GLN A 147 36.97 11.35 -2.37
C GLN A 147 36.89 11.86 -3.82
N GLN A 148 37.08 13.17 -4.00
CA GLN A 148 37.14 13.80 -5.31
C GLN A 148 38.38 13.29 -6.07
N GLY A 149 38.15 12.51 -7.13
CA GLY A 149 39.20 12.15 -8.06
C GLY A 149 39.66 13.38 -8.86
N ASP A 150 40.96 13.58 -8.96
CA ASP A 150 41.64 14.72 -9.61
C ASP A 150 41.53 14.74 -11.16
N LYS A 151 40.49 14.12 -11.73
CA LYS A 151 40.30 14.02 -13.19
C LYS A 151 38.89 14.40 -13.61
N LEU A 152 38.89 15.24 -14.64
CA LEU A 152 37.76 15.82 -15.37
C LEU A 152 36.69 14.77 -15.75
N VAL A 153 35.48 15.03 -15.26
CA VAL A 153 34.15 14.85 -15.87
C VAL A 153 33.94 13.64 -16.81
N SER A 154 33.33 12.59 -16.24
CA SER A 154 32.34 11.72 -16.89
C SER A 154 31.65 10.87 -15.82
N ASP A 155 30.32 10.96 -15.70
CA ASP A 155 29.28 10.15 -15.00
C ASP A 155 29.56 9.47 -13.63
N GLN A 156 30.79 9.07 -13.31
CA GLN A 156 31.18 8.42 -12.06
C GLN A 156 31.18 9.36 -10.85
N GLN A 157 31.12 10.69 -11.03
CA GLN A 157 31.00 11.66 -9.93
C GLN A 157 29.59 11.70 -9.32
N GLN A 158 28.55 11.24 -10.02
CA GLN A 158 27.22 11.11 -9.40
C GLN A 158 27.17 9.97 -8.39
N ASN A 159 28.04 8.96 -8.50
CA ASN A 159 27.99 7.81 -7.59
C ASN A 159 28.53 8.14 -6.20
N SER A 160 29.40 9.14 -6.04
CA SER A 160 29.99 9.49 -4.73
C SER A 160 29.10 10.42 -3.88
N ILE A 161 27.99 10.92 -4.44
CA ILE A 161 27.00 11.73 -3.74
C ILE A 161 25.74 10.89 -3.56
N VAL A 162 25.32 10.72 -2.31
CA VAL A 162 24.07 10.08 -1.94
C VAL A 162 23.06 11.16 -1.60
N ARG A 163 21.96 11.21 -2.36
CA ARG A 163 20.81 12.07 -2.06
C ARG A 163 19.94 11.36 -1.03
N CYS A 164 19.45 12.12 -0.06
CA CYS A 164 18.81 11.58 1.12
C CYS A 164 17.79 12.56 1.71
N HIS A 165 17.04 12.07 2.67
CA HIS A 165 15.98 12.74 3.39
C HIS A 165 16.42 12.98 4.84
N ARG A 166 16.36 14.22 5.31
CA ARG A 166 16.74 14.57 6.68
C ARG A 166 15.89 13.87 7.71
N PHE A 167 14.58 13.76 7.48
CA PHE A 167 13.69 13.11 8.44
C PHE A 167 14.03 11.62 8.61
N ILE A 168 14.43 10.92 7.55
CA ILE A 168 14.84 9.51 7.62
C ILE A 168 16.16 9.37 8.35
N LEU A 169 17.15 10.20 7.98
CA LEU A 169 18.45 10.23 8.66
C LEU A 169 18.28 10.51 10.16
N SER A 170 17.44 11.50 10.51
CA SER A 170 17.16 11.90 11.88
C SER A 170 16.39 10.83 12.65
N ALA A 171 15.40 10.18 12.03
CA ALA A 171 14.63 9.12 12.69
C ALA A 171 15.47 7.88 12.99
N ARG A 172 16.40 7.52 12.10
CA ARG A 172 17.09 6.23 12.10
C ARG A 172 18.53 6.31 12.62
N CYS A 173 19.07 7.50 12.86
CA CYS A 173 20.42 7.67 13.37
C CYS A 173 20.52 8.87 14.34
N PRO A 174 20.83 8.61 15.63
CA PRO A 174 20.95 9.66 16.64
C PRO A 174 22.00 10.73 16.30
N VAL A 175 23.12 10.33 15.69
CA VAL A 175 24.19 11.27 15.32
C VAL A 175 23.75 12.19 14.19
N PHE A 176 23.04 11.66 13.19
CA PHE A 176 22.45 12.50 12.15
C PHE A 176 21.41 13.45 12.72
N LEU A 177 20.55 12.99 13.64
CA LEU A 177 19.58 13.84 14.34
C LEU A 177 20.27 15.02 15.05
N GLU A 178 21.26 14.75 15.90
CA GLU A 178 21.99 15.79 16.64
C GLU A 178 22.65 16.78 15.69
N LYS A 179 23.35 16.29 14.66
CA LYS A 179 24.04 17.15 13.69
C LYS A 179 23.09 17.98 12.84
N LEU A 180 21.98 17.40 12.37
CA LEU A 180 20.99 18.12 11.59
C LEU A 180 20.25 19.18 12.43
N LEU A 181 20.10 18.97 13.74
CA LEU A 181 19.52 19.98 14.64
C LEU A 181 20.45 21.16 14.95
N ASP A 182 21.75 20.97 14.82
CA ASP A 182 22.78 21.94 15.20
C ASP A 182 23.71 22.28 14.00
N ASP A 183 24.90 21.67 13.94
CA ASP A 183 25.96 21.98 12.96
C ASP A 183 25.51 22.00 11.49
N TRP A 184 24.53 21.16 11.12
CA TRP A 184 24.07 20.94 9.74
C TRP A 184 22.65 21.48 9.47
N LYS A 185 22.09 22.27 10.39
CA LYS A 185 20.71 22.79 10.29
C LYS A 185 20.42 23.50 8.98
N ASP A 186 21.34 24.38 8.56
CA ASP A 186 21.18 25.23 7.38
C ASP A 186 21.94 24.72 6.16
N LEU A 187 22.67 23.61 6.27
CA LEU A 187 23.44 23.03 5.16
C LEU A 187 22.54 22.14 4.30
N SER A 188 22.52 22.27 2.98
CA SER A 188 21.84 21.33 2.07
C SER A 188 22.72 20.12 1.69
N TYR A 189 24.01 20.20 1.98
CA TYR A 189 25.01 19.22 1.60
C TYR A 189 26.12 19.09 2.64
N ILE A 190 26.67 17.89 2.80
CA ILE A 190 27.85 17.63 3.64
C ILE A 190 28.84 16.68 2.95
N ASP A 191 30.13 16.95 3.15
CA ASP A 191 31.21 16.09 2.67
C ASP A 191 31.78 15.25 3.82
N LEU A 192 31.44 13.97 3.83
CA LEU A 192 31.93 13.01 4.84
C LEU A 192 33.16 12.25 4.37
N SER A 193 33.58 12.40 3.11
CA SER A 193 34.69 11.64 2.50
C SER A 193 36.07 11.93 3.12
N GLN A 194 36.20 13.08 3.81
CA GLN A 194 37.42 13.46 4.51
C GLN A 194 37.49 12.84 5.91
N THR A 195 36.34 12.73 6.58
CA THR A 195 36.23 12.18 7.94
C THR A 195 36.24 10.65 7.91
N TYR A 196 35.54 10.05 6.94
CA TYR A 196 35.35 8.61 6.82
C TYR A 196 36.00 8.12 5.53
N LYS A 197 37.19 7.50 5.66
CA LYS A 197 38.03 7.09 4.53
C LYS A 197 37.51 5.86 3.77
N ASP A 198 36.74 5.00 4.43
CA ASP A 198 36.17 3.80 3.79
C ASP A 198 34.77 4.13 3.24
N GLU A 199 34.73 4.44 1.94
CA GLU A 199 33.49 4.76 1.21
C GLU A 199 32.48 3.60 1.29
N LEU A 200 32.93 2.35 1.19
CA LEU A 200 32.03 1.20 1.19
C LEU A 200 31.38 1.01 2.57
N ALA A 201 32.15 1.20 3.64
CA ALA A 201 31.61 1.16 5.00
C ALA A 201 30.59 2.27 5.24
N LEU A 202 30.88 3.51 4.80
CA LEU A 202 29.94 4.62 4.92
C LEU A 202 28.66 4.38 4.09
N ARG A 203 28.79 3.84 2.87
CA ARG A 203 27.62 3.42 2.08
C ARG A 203 26.79 2.35 2.77
N CYS A 204 27.40 1.38 3.46
CA CYS A 204 26.66 0.39 4.24
C CYS A 204 25.88 1.00 5.42
N ILE A 205 26.38 2.09 6.02
CA ILE A 205 25.64 2.85 7.04
C ILE A 205 24.38 3.48 6.44
N LEU A 206 24.53 4.15 5.28
CA LEU A 206 23.39 4.76 4.59
C LEU A 206 22.40 3.70 4.09
N ASP A 207 22.90 2.59 3.53
CA ASP A 207 22.06 1.45 3.13
C ASP A 207 21.22 0.93 4.30
N HIS A 208 21.83 0.76 5.48
CA HIS A 208 21.11 0.30 6.69
C HIS A 208 20.00 1.28 7.09
N ILE A 209 20.26 2.59 7.03
CA ILE A 209 19.26 3.62 7.31
C ILE A 209 18.07 3.52 6.35
N TYR A 210 18.33 3.27 5.07
CA TYR A 210 17.33 3.18 3.99
C TYR A 210 16.81 1.77 3.70
N LEU A 211 17.09 0.81 4.57
CA LEU A 211 16.63 -0.58 4.44
C LEU A 211 17.12 -1.27 3.15
N ILE A 212 18.24 -0.80 2.59
CA ILE A 212 18.86 -1.38 1.41
C ILE A 212 19.69 -2.58 1.84
N HIS A 213 19.32 -3.75 1.34
CA HIS A 213 20.14 -4.94 1.48
C HIS A 213 20.91 -5.22 0.19
N ASP A 214 22.23 -5.05 0.23
CA ASP A 214 23.15 -5.42 -0.84
C ASP A 214 24.15 -6.47 -0.35
N PRO A 215 23.87 -7.77 -0.60
CA PRO A 215 24.78 -8.86 -0.22
C PRO A 215 26.18 -8.72 -0.82
N THR A 216 26.28 -8.14 -2.02
CA THR A 216 27.55 -8.01 -2.74
C THR A 216 28.43 -6.94 -2.13
N LYS A 217 27.83 -5.81 -1.73
CA LYS A 217 28.51 -4.74 -1.01
C LYS A 217 28.93 -5.20 0.38
N PHE A 218 28.03 -5.87 1.10
CA PHE A 218 28.33 -6.45 2.41
C PHE A 218 29.43 -7.54 2.34
N ALA A 219 29.50 -8.33 1.27
CA ALA A 219 30.58 -9.28 1.07
C ALA A 219 31.95 -8.58 0.88
N LYS A 220 31.99 -7.41 0.23
CA LYS A 220 33.23 -6.68 -0.09
C LYS A 220 33.73 -5.75 1.02
N VAL A 221 32.82 -5.17 1.81
CA VAL A 221 33.16 -4.15 2.83
C VAL A 221 34.10 -4.72 3.91
N ASN A 222 34.98 -3.89 4.48
CA ASN A 222 35.74 -4.27 5.66
C ASN A 222 34.82 -4.29 6.89
N LYS A 223 34.63 -5.48 7.49
CA LYS A 223 33.67 -5.68 8.59
C LYS A 223 34.10 -5.00 9.89
N HIS A 224 35.41 -4.87 10.13
CA HIS A 224 35.92 -4.18 11.31
C HIS A 224 35.70 -2.67 11.18
N THR A 225 35.99 -2.09 10.02
CA THR A 225 35.73 -0.67 9.74
C THR A 225 34.24 -0.35 9.76
N LEU A 226 33.41 -1.24 9.18
CA LEU A 226 31.95 -1.10 9.28
C LEU A 226 31.49 -1.10 10.75
N LEU A 227 32.01 -2.00 11.58
CA LEU A 227 31.69 -2.06 13.01
C LEU A 227 32.13 -0.79 13.77
N GLU A 228 33.30 -0.23 13.44
CA GLU A 228 33.71 1.06 13.99
C GLU A 228 32.73 2.16 13.59
N TYR A 229 32.26 2.17 12.34
CA TYR A 229 31.30 3.18 11.87
C TYR A 229 29.93 2.99 12.52
N THR A 230 29.42 1.76 12.71
CA THR A 230 28.15 1.57 13.41
C THR A 230 28.21 2.09 14.85
N GLN A 231 29.36 2.00 15.50
CA GLN A 231 29.59 2.58 16.84
C GLN A 231 29.63 4.10 16.80
N LEU A 232 30.35 4.69 15.84
CA LEU A 232 30.47 6.14 15.68
C LEU A 232 29.14 6.81 15.32
N PHE A 233 28.28 6.14 14.55
CA PHE A 233 26.93 6.60 14.22
C PHE A 233 25.87 6.18 15.26
N GLU A 234 26.29 5.56 16.37
CA GLU A 234 25.45 5.09 17.48
C GLU A 234 24.31 4.13 17.08
N LEU A 235 24.52 3.33 16.04
CA LEU A 235 23.57 2.30 15.58
C LEU A 235 23.72 1.03 16.45
N LYS A 236 23.14 1.05 17.65
CA LYS A 236 23.32 0.02 18.70
C LYS A 236 22.92 -1.38 18.26
N GLU A 237 21.74 -1.53 17.66
CA GLU A 237 21.24 -2.82 17.19
C GLU A 237 22.13 -3.37 16.07
N TYR A 238 22.48 -2.52 15.10
CA TYR A 238 23.36 -2.91 14.00
C TYR A 238 24.76 -3.29 14.47
N THR A 239 25.29 -2.56 15.46
CA THR A 239 26.56 -2.88 16.12
C THR A 239 26.53 -4.26 16.76
N THR A 240 25.48 -4.55 17.54
CA THR A 240 25.30 -5.84 18.22
C THR A 240 25.18 -6.99 17.21
N GLN A 241 24.41 -6.78 16.16
CA GLN A 241 24.20 -7.73 15.08
C GLN A 241 25.50 -8.02 14.32
N LEU A 242 26.28 -7.00 13.98
CA LEU A 242 27.56 -7.15 13.29
C LEU A 242 28.62 -7.83 14.16
N GLN A 243 28.65 -7.53 15.47
CA GLN A 243 29.48 -8.25 16.43
C GLN A 243 29.16 -9.75 16.45
N TYR A 244 27.87 -10.10 16.52
CA TYR A 244 27.45 -11.50 16.48
C TYR A 244 27.82 -12.17 15.16
N TYR A 245 27.60 -11.50 14.02
CA TYR A 245 27.99 -12.00 12.69
C TYR A 245 29.48 -12.36 12.62
N LEU A 246 30.34 -11.55 13.23
CA LEU A 246 31.79 -11.79 13.27
C LEU A 246 32.19 -13.01 14.10
N THR A 247 31.35 -13.44 15.06
CA THR A 247 31.57 -14.68 15.83
C THR A 247 31.24 -15.95 15.05
N LEU A 248 30.41 -15.85 14.00
CA LEU A 248 30.00 -16.98 13.19
C LEU A 248 31.17 -17.43 12.30
N THR A 249 31.44 -18.74 12.30
CA THR A 249 32.51 -19.35 11.49
C THR A 249 31.98 -20.04 10.24
N ASN A 250 30.77 -20.59 10.31
CA ASN A 250 30.14 -21.38 9.25
C ASN A 250 29.34 -20.51 8.27
N ALA A 251 29.48 -20.78 6.97
CA ALA A 251 28.74 -20.08 5.90
C ALA A 251 27.22 -20.28 5.99
N LYS A 252 26.76 -21.46 6.40
CA LYS A 252 25.32 -21.74 6.55
C LYS A 252 24.68 -20.90 7.65
N ASP A 253 25.37 -20.78 8.78
CA ASP A 253 24.90 -20.00 9.92
C ASP A 253 24.92 -18.50 9.61
N LYS A 254 25.92 -18.03 8.84
CA LYS A 254 25.95 -16.66 8.31
C LYS A 254 24.80 -16.34 7.37
N ALA A 255 24.46 -17.25 6.46
CA ALA A 255 23.34 -17.07 5.55
C ALA A 255 22.00 -17.00 6.30
N LYS A 256 21.80 -17.91 7.26
CA LYS A 256 20.61 -17.89 8.13
C LYS A 256 20.52 -16.59 8.93
N PHE A 257 21.61 -16.18 9.56
CA PHE A 257 21.66 -14.94 10.34
C PHE A 257 21.39 -13.70 9.47
N ASN A 258 21.89 -13.65 8.24
CA ASN A 258 21.62 -12.53 7.34
C ASN A 258 20.12 -12.36 7.04
N ASN A 259 19.36 -13.46 6.93
CA ASN A 259 17.91 -13.38 6.74
C ASN A 259 17.20 -12.89 8.03
N GLU A 260 17.58 -13.41 9.19
CA GLU A 260 17.03 -12.96 10.49
C GLU A 260 17.36 -11.48 10.78
N LEU A 261 18.57 -11.05 10.38
CA LEU A 261 19.05 -9.68 10.47
C LEU A 261 18.17 -8.71 9.68
N GLN A 262 17.79 -9.07 8.45
CA GLN A 262 16.92 -8.23 7.63
C GLN A 262 15.58 -7.96 8.32
N VAL A 263 14.93 -9.02 8.83
CA VAL A 263 13.65 -8.89 9.53
C VAL A 263 13.78 -8.01 10.77
N ALA A 264 14.86 -8.16 11.53
CA ALA A 264 15.13 -7.30 12.69
C ALA A 264 15.27 -5.83 12.29
N ILE A 265 16.08 -5.52 11.28
CA ILE A 265 16.30 -4.16 10.77
C ILE A 265 14.97 -3.50 10.35
N TYR A 266 14.09 -4.25 9.68
CA TYR A 266 12.78 -3.73 9.26
C TYR A 266 11.86 -3.42 10.45
N ASN A 267 11.88 -4.26 11.49
CA ASN A 267 11.12 -4.01 12.71
C ASN A 267 11.65 -2.80 13.49
N ASP A 268 12.96 -2.68 13.62
CA ASP A 268 13.61 -1.53 14.26
C ASP A 268 13.23 -0.24 13.52
N SER A 269 13.23 -0.27 12.18
CA SER A 269 12.83 0.89 11.37
C SER A 269 11.40 1.32 11.59
N ARG A 270 10.47 0.38 11.82
CA ARG A 270 9.09 0.72 12.12
C ARG A 270 8.97 1.36 13.49
N ILE A 271 9.76 0.93 14.47
CA ILE A 271 9.78 1.52 15.81
C ILE A 271 10.27 2.96 15.73
N ASP A 272 11.38 3.20 15.02
CA ASP A 272 11.95 4.53 14.84
C ASP A 272 10.99 5.48 14.12
N LEU A 273 10.43 5.05 12.98
CA LEU A 273 9.46 5.86 12.23
C LEU A 273 8.14 6.04 12.99
N LYS A 274 7.71 5.08 13.80
CA LYS A 274 6.58 5.25 14.72
C LYS A 274 6.87 6.35 15.74
N GLY A 275 8.08 6.39 16.29
CA GLY A 275 8.54 7.47 17.17
C GLY A 275 8.40 8.84 16.51
N LEU A 276 8.94 8.98 15.30
CA LEU A 276 8.83 10.18 14.48
C LEU A 276 7.36 10.55 14.19
N VAL A 277 6.51 9.62 13.77
CA VAL A 277 5.11 9.98 13.48
C VAL A 277 4.38 10.47 14.72
N MET A 278 4.53 9.76 15.82
CA MET A 278 3.77 10.03 17.03
C MET A 278 4.20 11.34 17.69
N GLN A 279 5.50 11.62 17.75
CA GLN A 279 6.01 12.82 18.41
C GLN A 279 5.93 14.05 17.51
N ASN A 280 6.07 13.84 16.21
CA ASN A 280 6.65 14.85 15.35
C ASN A 280 5.73 15.20 14.18
N VAL A 281 4.95 14.25 13.66
CA VAL A 281 3.87 14.48 12.68
C VAL A 281 2.55 14.74 13.42
N ILE A 282 2.08 13.74 14.17
CA ILE A 282 0.81 13.83 14.92
C ILE A 282 0.96 14.74 16.13
N GLY A 283 2.09 14.67 16.85
CA GLY A 283 2.35 15.47 18.03
C GLY A 283 2.47 16.98 17.77
N ASN A 284 2.89 17.36 16.56
CA ASN A 284 3.04 18.77 16.16
C ASN A 284 1.90 19.27 15.25
N LYS A 285 0.81 18.51 15.13
CA LYS A 285 -0.36 18.96 14.36
C LYS A 285 -0.87 20.31 14.87
N LEU A 286 -1.36 21.12 13.95
CA LEU A 286 -2.04 22.37 14.26
C LEU A 286 -3.54 22.16 14.12
N VAL A 287 -4.31 22.57 15.11
CA VAL A 287 -5.78 22.55 15.08
C VAL A 287 -6.26 23.99 15.01
N VAL A 288 -7.15 24.28 14.08
CA VAL A 288 -7.81 25.57 13.88
C VAL A 288 -9.31 25.33 13.95
N HIS A 289 -10.04 26.04 14.81
CA HIS A 289 -11.49 25.95 14.88
C HIS A 289 -12.12 26.99 13.96
N TYR A 290 -13.19 26.63 13.25
CA TYR A 290 -13.86 27.58 12.36
C TYR A 290 -14.41 28.81 13.10
N ASP A 291 -14.74 28.65 14.38
CA ASP A 291 -15.26 29.74 15.23
C ASP A 291 -14.21 30.82 15.56
N ASP A 292 -12.91 30.52 15.43
CA ASP A 292 -11.82 31.46 15.79
C ASP A 292 -11.61 32.56 14.73
N GLU A 293 -12.13 32.39 13.50
CA GLU A 293 -11.94 33.33 12.38
C GLU A 293 -13.07 34.35 12.20
N VAL A 294 -14.17 34.24 12.97
CA VAL A 294 -15.32 35.17 12.89
C VAL A 294 -15.03 36.54 13.53
N SER A 295 -13.79 36.81 13.96
CA SER A 295 -13.46 38.05 14.67
C SER A 295 -12.88 39.21 13.82
N GLU A 296 -12.44 39.00 12.57
CA GLU A 296 -11.86 40.11 11.76
C GLU A 296 -12.22 40.18 10.27
N ALA A 297 -13.05 39.30 9.72
CA ALA A 297 -13.50 39.42 8.31
C ALA A 297 -14.71 40.37 8.20
N SER A 298 -14.50 41.55 7.62
CA SER A 298 -15.55 42.47 7.22
C SER A 298 -16.48 41.81 6.19
N TYR A 299 -17.77 41.69 6.52
CA TYR A 299 -18.84 41.23 5.63
C TYR A 299 -18.80 41.96 4.27
N SER A 300 -18.48 41.23 3.21
CA SER A 300 -18.95 41.51 1.85
C SER A 300 -19.98 40.44 1.49
N GLU A 301 -21.18 40.86 1.08
CA GLU A 301 -22.38 40.04 0.90
C GLU A 301 -22.39 39.18 -0.39
N ASP A 302 -21.25 38.92 -1.02
CA ASP A 302 -21.21 38.18 -2.28
C ASP A 302 -20.19 37.03 -2.17
N GLU A 303 -20.70 35.80 -2.35
CA GLU A 303 -20.00 34.49 -2.39
C GLU A 303 -19.89 33.76 -1.03
N GLU A 304 -20.93 32.98 -0.69
CA GLU A 304 -20.85 31.85 0.27
C GLU A 304 -20.01 30.70 -0.35
N GLU A 305 -18.73 30.93 -0.62
CA GLU A 305 -17.77 29.83 -0.67
C GLU A 305 -17.18 29.71 0.74
N GLU A 306 -17.32 28.54 1.38
CA GLU A 306 -16.61 28.23 2.64
C GLU A 306 -15.11 28.32 2.35
N SER A 307 -14.53 29.50 2.54
CA SER A 307 -13.10 29.73 2.34
C SER A 307 -12.33 28.96 3.41
N GLU A 308 -11.43 28.06 3.00
CA GLU A 308 -10.55 27.36 3.93
C GLU A 308 -9.79 28.37 4.82
N PRO A 309 -9.66 28.10 6.14
CA PRO A 309 -9.05 29.04 7.06
C PRO A 309 -7.60 29.36 6.69
N GLU A 310 -7.30 30.64 6.42
CA GLU A 310 -5.96 31.09 6.01
C GLU A 310 -4.99 31.04 7.21
N LEU A 311 -3.96 30.20 7.11
CA LEU A 311 -2.95 30.09 8.17
C LEU A 311 -2.07 31.35 8.25
N SER A 312 -1.95 31.91 9.46
CA SER A 312 -0.99 32.98 9.74
C SER A 312 0.46 32.52 9.51
N GLU A 313 1.36 33.45 9.20
CA GLU A 313 2.79 33.15 9.01
C GLU A 313 3.42 32.54 10.28
N TYR A 314 2.92 32.88 11.47
CA TYR A 314 3.34 32.24 12.72
C TYR A 314 2.94 30.76 12.76
N GLN A 315 1.69 30.44 12.43
CA GLN A 315 1.20 29.06 12.36
C GLN A 315 1.97 28.24 11.32
N LEU A 316 2.20 28.81 10.14
CA LEU A 316 3.03 28.19 9.11
C LEU A 316 4.47 28.00 9.60
N SER A 317 5.07 29.00 10.24
CA SER A 317 6.43 28.88 10.79
C SER A 317 6.53 27.77 11.84
N ARG A 318 5.49 27.59 12.68
CA ARG A 318 5.43 26.51 13.66
C ARG A 318 5.36 25.13 13.00
N LEU A 319 4.59 24.99 11.93
CA LEU A 319 4.51 23.75 11.14
C LEU A 319 5.80 23.48 10.35
N ARG A 320 6.52 24.54 9.92
CA ARG A 320 7.82 24.47 9.23
C ARG A 320 8.98 24.11 10.15
N LEU A 321 8.94 24.56 11.40
CA LEU A 321 10.04 24.55 12.37
C LEU A 321 9.87 23.49 13.46
N SER A 322 9.08 22.43 13.26
CA SER A 322 9.17 21.28 14.16
C SER A 322 10.57 20.66 14.01
N ASP A 323 11.48 21.04 14.92
CA ASP A 323 12.94 21.04 14.73
C ASP A 323 13.52 19.71 14.21
N SER A 324 12.88 18.56 14.46
CA SER A 324 13.34 17.23 14.01
C SER A 324 12.57 16.60 12.84
N THR A 325 11.55 17.28 12.28
CA THR A 325 10.68 16.69 11.24
C THR A 325 11.07 17.03 9.82
N TYR A 326 11.57 18.23 9.52
CA TYR A 326 11.86 18.64 8.14
C TYR A 326 10.70 18.37 7.15
N PRO A 327 9.48 18.86 7.44
CA PRO A 327 8.34 18.63 6.56
C PRO A 327 8.52 19.44 5.27
N ASP A 328 8.31 18.79 4.13
CA ASP A 328 8.26 19.42 2.81
C ASP A 328 6.81 19.64 2.34
N LEU A 329 5.83 19.11 3.07
CA LEU A 329 4.41 19.25 2.80
C LEU A 329 3.59 19.37 4.10
N ILE A 330 2.43 20.00 4.01
CA ILE A 330 1.41 20.04 5.06
C ILE A 330 0.15 19.39 4.52
N ILE A 331 -0.45 18.47 5.27
CA ILE A 331 -1.78 17.94 4.97
C ILE A 331 -2.84 18.68 5.78
N SER A 332 -3.90 19.16 5.14
CA SER A 332 -5.12 19.62 5.81
C SER A 332 -6.17 18.51 5.86
N VAL A 333 -6.94 18.48 6.96
CA VAL A 333 -8.07 17.57 7.18
C VAL A 333 -9.20 18.35 7.82
N SER A 334 -10.37 18.36 7.17
CA SER A 334 -11.60 18.91 7.73
C SER A 334 -12.28 17.90 8.63
N ASP A 335 -12.61 18.30 9.86
CA ASP A 335 -13.39 17.51 10.81
C ASP A 335 -14.62 18.34 11.21
N ALA A 336 -15.63 18.30 10.33
CA ALA A 336 -16.89 19.01 10.49
C ALA A 336 -17.60 18.62 11.80
N SER A 337 -17.44 17.36 12.24
CA SER A 337 -18.05 16.87 13.49
C SER A 337 -17.56 17.63 14.74
N LYS A 338 -16.33 18.15 14.68
CA LYS A 338 -15.70 18.93 15.76
C LYS A 338 -15.53 20.41 15.40
N ASN A 339 -16.12 20.86 14.30
CA ASN A 339 -16.00 22.22 13.79
C ASN A 339 -14.53 22.70 13.74
N GLN A 340 -13.65 21.88 13.16
CA GLN A 340 -12.21 22.18 13.11
C GLN A 340 -11.54 21.73 11.80
N MET A 341 -10.45 22.42 11.46
CA MET A 341 -9.45 22.02 10.48
C MET A 341 -8.16 21.62 11.19
N VAL A 342 -7.56 20.52 10.76
CA VAL A 342 -6.30 20.01 11.34
C VAL A 342 -5.23 19.90 10.27
N TYR A 343 -4.07 20.47 10.56
CA TYR A 343 -2.90 20.50 9.69
C TYR A 343 -1.78 19.62 10.24
N TYR A 344 -1.28 18.72 9.42
CA TYR A 344 -0.23 17.76 9.76
C TYR A 344 1.05 18.07 8.96
N PRO A 345 2.19 18.31 9.61
CA PRO A 345 3.48 18.41 8.92
C PRO A 345 3.93 17.01 8.48
N VAL A 346 4.03 16.78 7.17
CA VAL A 346 4.27 15.46 6.57
C VAL A 346 5.38 15.51 5.52
N HIS A 347 5.73 14.34 4.97
CA HIS A 347 6.75 14.22 3.93
C HIS A 347 6.14 13.70 2.63
N ARG A 348 6.40 14.40 1.53
CA ARG A 348 6.00 14.00 0.17
C ARG A 348 6.52 12.60 -0.15
N SER A 349 7.77 12.32 0.21
CA SER A 349 8.39 11.00 0.02
C SER A 349 7.64 9.87 0.69
N VAL A 350 6.85 10.11 1.75
CA VAL A 350 6.04 9.10 2.41
C VAL A 350 4.62 9.05 1.83
N LEU A 351 4.07 10.19 1.41
CA LEU A 351 2.72 10.25 0.85
C LEU A 351 2.58 9.52 -0.48
N ILE A 352 3.64 9.47 -1.30
CA ILE A 352 3.66 8.70 -2.56
C ILE A 352 3.49 7.19 -2.36
N ARG A 353 3.44 6.67 -1.11
CA ARG A 353 2.98 5.31 -0.82
C ARG A 353 1.48 5.11 -1.05
N LEU A 354 0.73 6.19 -1.22
CA LEU A 354 -0.66 6.18 -1.66
C LEU A 354 -0.66 6.57 -3.14
N ASP A 355 -1.19 5.70 -3.99
CA ASP A 355 -1.17 5.92 -5.44
C ASP A 355 -1.94 7.18 -5.84
N TYR A 356 -2.95 7.57 -5.06
CA TYR A 356 -3.63 8.88 -5.19
C TYR A 356 -2.63 10.06 -5.19
N PHE A 357 -1.74 10.13 -4.20
CA PHE A 357 -0.76 11.22 -4.10
C PHE A 357 0.37 11.05 -5.10
N LYS A 358 0.76 9.82 -5.43
CA LYS A 358 1.73 9.56 -6.49
C LYS A 358 1.26 10.15 -7.82
N VAL A 359 0.03 9.84 -8.23
CA VAL A 359 -0.59 10.38 -9.46
C VAL A 359 -0.72 11.90 -9.38
N MET A 360 -1.18 12.45 -8.24
CA MET A 360 -1.28 13.90 -8.04
C MET A 360 0.07 14.59 -8.26
N PHE A 361 1.14 14.07 -7.65
CA PHE A 361 2.46 14.66 -7.68
C PHE A 361 3.21 14.47 -9.00
N ASP A 362 2.83 13.47 -9.79
CA ASP A 362 3.37 13.20 -11.13
C ASP A 362 2.59 13.94 -12.24
N SER A 363 1.40 14.47 -11.93
CA SER A 363 0.53 15.16 -12.88
C SER A 363 1.04 16.55 -13.28
N SER A 364 0.31 17.24 -14.17
CA SER A 364 0.59 18.64 -14.56
C SER A 364 -0.30 19.67 -13.84
N PHE A 365 -1.03 19.24 -12.80
CA PHE A 365 -1.95 20.10 -12.05
C PHE A 365 -1.23 21.11 -11.14
N THR A 366 -1.98 22.06 -10.59
CA THR A 366 -1.45 23.08 -9.66
C THR A 366 -0.78 22.49 -8.42
N GLU A 367 -1.24 21.33 -7.99
CA GLU A 367 -0.73 20.53 -6.88
C GLU A 367 0.64 19.91 -7.21
N SER A 368 1.00 19.83 -8.50
CA SER A 368 2.33 19.43 -8.96
C SER A 368 3.27 20.61 -9.23
N GLN A 369 2.86 21.85 -8.95
CA GLN A 369 3.71 23.04 -9.07
C GLN A 369 5.07 22.77 -8.41
N TYR A 370 6.10 22.78 -9.25
CA TYR A 370 7.44 22.32 -8.93
C TYR A 370 7.99 23.08 -7.71
N PHE A 371 8.27 22.34 -6.65
CA PHE A 371 9.19 22.79 -5.61
C PHE A 371 10.50 23.24 -6.26
N GLU A 372 11.14 24.25 -5.71
CA GLU A 372 12.45 24.65 -6.20
C GLU A 372 13.47 23.53 -5.95
N ILE A 373 14.18 23.15 -7.00
CA ILE A 373 15.23 22.13 -6.93
C ILE A 373 16.57 22.86 -6.93
N ASP A 374 17.42 22.55 -5.96
CA ASP A 374 18.83 22.95 -5.98
C ASP A 374 19.50 22.30 -7.20
N PRO A 375 19.93 23.08 -8.21
CA PRO A 375 20.45 22.52 -9.46
C PRO A 375 21.82 21.86 -9.28
N HIS A 376 22.54 22.15 -8.19
CA HIS A 376 23.88 21.61 -7.94
C HIS A 376 23.81 20.17 -7.43
N PHE A 377 22.88 19.90 -6.51
CA PHE A 377 22.72 18.57 -5.92
C PHE A 377 21.48 17.82 -6.45
N ASN A 378 20.57 18.50 -7.14
CA ASN A 378 19.28 17.97 -7.58
C ASN A 378 18.45 17.46 -6.39
N ILE A 379 18.23 18.32 -5.40
CA ILE A 379 17.44 18.09 -4.17
C ILE A 379 16.46 19.24 -3.95
N LEU A 380 15.41 19.04 -3.17
CA LEU A 380 14.43 20.07 -2.80
C LEU A 380 15.10 21.19 -2.00
N SER A 381 14.91 22.44 -2.45
CA SER A 381 15.30 23.65 -1.75
C SER A 381 14.33 23.94 -0.60
N ARG A 382 14.87 24.31 0.56
CA ARG A 382 14.07 24.71 1.74
C ARG A 382 13.75 26.20 1.79
N GLU A 383 14.12 26.96 0.76
CA GLU A 383 13.88 28.41 0.73
C GLU A 383 12.38 28.76 0.58
N GLN A 384 11.57 27.85 -0.01
CA GLN A 384 10.12 28.00 -0.07
C GLN A 384 9.40 27.29 1.08
N SER A 385 8.25 27.86 1.45
CA SER A 385 7.34 27.26 2.43
C SER A 385 6.70 25.96 1.90
N PRO A 386 6.52 24.93 2.75
CA PRO A 386 5.81 23.71 2.39
C PRO A 386 4.37 24.04 1.98
N ARG A 387 3.89 23.36 0.95
CA ARG A 387 2.53 23.52 0.41
C ARG A 387 1.52 22.78 1.29
N ILE A 388 0.28 23.27 1.30
CA ILE A 388 -0.85 22.62 1.96
C ILE A 388 -1.60 21.81 0.90
N VAL A 389 -1.90 20.55 1.20
CA VAL A 389 -2.68 19.66 0.35
C VAL A 389 -3.76 19.00 1.20
N ASN A 390 -4.99 18.96 0.68
CA ASN A 390 -6.09 18.32 1.38
C ASN A 390 -5.97 16.79 1.32
N LEU A 391 -6.11 16.12 2.47
CA LEU A 391 -6.33 14.68 2.52
C LEU A 391 -7.84 14.43 2.49
N PRO A 392 -8.38 13.70 1.50
CA PRO A 392 -9.82 13.58 1.28
C PRO A 392 -10.47 12.62 2.29
N VAL A 393 -10.47 13.01 3.56
CA VAL A 393 -11.08 12.31 4.68
C VAL A 393 -11.73 13.31 5.62
N GLU A 394 -12.87 12.93 6.20
CA GLU A 394 -13.67 13.81 7.06
C GLU A 394 -13.39 13.62 8.56
N SER A 395 -12.48 12.70 8.89
CA SER A 395 -12.22 12.28 10.27
C SER A 395 -10.73 12.41 10.58
N THR A 396 -10.42 13.25 11.57
CA THR A 396 -9.05 13.37 12.11
C THR A 396 -8.51 12.04 12.63
N LYS A 397 -9.39 11.16 13.12
CA LYS A 397 -8.97 9.85 13.59
C LYS A 397 -8.57 8.92 12.44
N VAL A 398 -9.35 8.93 11.35
CA VAL A 398 -9.06 8.18 10.12
C VAL A 398 -7.77 8.69 9.48
N ALA A 399 -7.60 10.01 9.39
CA ALA A 399 -6.36 10.62 8.93
C ALA A 399 -5.15 10.12 9.72
N GLU A 400 -5.21 10.12 11.05
CA GLU A 400 -4.11 9.62 11.90
C GLU A 400 -3.86 8.11 11.72
N ILE A 401 -4.90 7.30 11.46
CA ILE A 401 -4.75 5.86 11.18
C ILE A 401 -3.99 5.66 9.86
N ILE A 402 -4.36 6.41 8.82
CA ILE A 402 -3.71 6.38 7.50
C ILE A 402 -2.26 6.85 7.60
N LEU A 403 -2.02 7.99 8.27
CA LEU A 403 -0.67 8.54 8.47
C LEU A 403 0.23 7.53 9.21
N LYS A 404 -0.25 6.87 10.26
CA LYS A 404 0.51 5.81 10.94
C LYS A 404 0.88 4.68 9.98
N TYR A 405 -0.09 4.21 9.21
CA TYR A 405 0.12 3.12 8.27
C TYR A 405 1.14 3.48 7.18
N ILE A 406 1.05 4.65 6.54
CA ILE A 406 1.97 5.00 5.45
C ILE A 406 3.40 5.24 5.96
N TYR A 407 3.60 5.61 7.22
CA TYR A 407 4.96 5.81 7.74
C TYR A 407 5.64 4.54 8.24
N PHE A 408 4.90 3.61 8.86
CA PHE A 408 5.53 2.40 9.45
C PHE A 408 4.78 1.10 9.15
N ASP A 409 3.91 1.09 8.14
CA ASP A 409 3.31 -0.10 7.52
C ASP A 409 2.47 -0.97 8.47
N HIS A 410 2.05 -0.36 9.57
CA HIS A 410 1.25 -0.97 10.61
C HIS A 410 0.36 0.09 11.23
N THR A 411 -0.87 -0.27 11.55
CA THR A 411 -1.81 0.59 12.28
C THR A 411 -2.90 -0.29 12.87
N ASP A 412 -3.36 0.08 14.05
CA ASP A 412 -4.54 -0.54 14.64
C ASP A 412 -5.76 0.20 14.12
N ILE A 413 -6.70 -0.53 13.52
CA ILE A 413 -7.96 0.01 13.02
C ILE A 413 -9.05 -0.36 14.02
N PRO A 414 -9.56 0.58 14.83
CA PRO A 414 -10.71 0.34 15.69
C PRO A 414 -11.94 -0.01 14.85
N LEU A 415 -12.79 -0.92 15.34
CA LEU A 415 -13.98 -1.35 14.63
C LEU A 415 -14.88 -0.16 14.23
N ASP A 416 -15.07 0.81 15.12
CA ASP A 416 -15.92 2.00 14.87
C ASP A 416 -15.43 2.88 13.72
N HIS A 417 -14.14 2.83 13.38
CA HIS A 417 -13.56 3.59 12.26
C HIS A 417 -13.27 2.72 11.04
N SER A 418 -13.54 1.42 11.11
CA SER A 418 -13.11 0.47 10.07
C SER A 418 -13.79 0.72 8.72
N VAL A 419 -15.06 1.14 8.70
CA VAL A 419 -15.80 1.48 7.47
C VAL A 419 -15.27 2.76 6.84
N GLU A 420 -15.02 3.80 7.64
CA GLU A 420 -14.45 5.05 7.14
C GLU A 420 -13.02 4.85 6.62
N VAL A 421 -12.20 4.07 7.32
CA VAL A 421 -10.85 3.71 6.87
C VAL A 421 -10.91 2.89 5.58
N LEU A 422 -11.89 1.99 5.43
CA LEU A 422 -12.08 1.21 4.22
C LEU A 422 -12.36 2.11 3.00
N LYS A 423 -13.33 3.03 3.13
CA LYS A 423 -13.68 4.00 2.09
C LYS A 423 -12.51 4.92 1.75
N ALA A 424 -11.82 5.43 2.77
CA ALA A 424 -10.65 6.28 2.59
C ALA A 424 -9.49 5.53 1.92
N ALA A 425 -9.25 4.26 2.27
CA ALA A 425 -8.22 3.44 1.67
C ALA A 425 -8.51 3.14 0.19
N ASP A 426 -9.78 2.90 -0.17
CA ASP A 426 -10.19 2.73 -1.56
C ASP A 426 -9.98 4.03 -2.36
N LEU A 427 -10.42 5.18 -1.83
CA LEU A 427 -10.22 6.49 -2.45
C LEU A 427 -8.74 6.84 -2.63
N LEU A 428 -7.91 6.52 -1.64
CA LEU A 428 -6.47 6.74 -1.65
C LEU A 428 -5.70 5.68 -2.43
N LEU A 429 -6.41 4.71 -3.04
CA LEU A 429 -5.86 3.62 -3.84
C LEU A 429 -4.82 2.79 -3.06
N ASN A 430 -5.15 2.38 -1.83
CA ASN A 430 -4.30 1.54 -0.99
C ASN A 430 -4.95 0.21 -0.64
N ASP A 431 -4.71 -0.81 -1.48
CA ASP A 431 -5.31 -2.14 -1.35
C ASP A 431 -5.00 -2.85 -0.03
N ARG A 432 -3.81 -2.66 0.53
CA ARG A 432 -3.43 -3.32 1.78
C ARG A 432 -4.11 -2.69 2.99
N LEU A 433 -4.24 -1.37 3.07
CA LEU A 433 -5.01 -0.72 4.13
C LEU A 433 -6.50 -1.04 4.01
N LYS A 434 -7.03 -1.09 2.78
CA LYS A 434 -8.39 -1.54 2.46
C LYS A 434 -8.63 -2.98 2.95
N THR A 435 -7.69 -3.89 2.68
CA THR A 435 -7.72 -5.27 3.17
C THR A 435 -7.68 -5.34 4.69
N MET A 436 -6.82 -4.55 5.35
CA MET A 436 -6.75 -4.49 6.82
C MET A 436 -8.09 -4.05 7.43
N ALA A 437 -8.73 -3.03 6.86
CA ALA A 437 -10.03 -2.55 7.31
C ALA A 437 -11.13 -3.61 7.14
N ALA A 438 -11.19 -4.28 5.99
CA ALA A 438 -12.12 -5.38 5.73
C ALA A 438 -11.90 -6.56 6.69
N ILE A 439 -10.65 -6.91 6.99
CA ILE A 439 -10.32 -7.95 7.98
C ILE A 439 -10.82 -7.56 9.37
N THR A 440 -10.66 -6.30 9.78
CA THR A 440 -11.19 -5.82 11.07
C THR A 440 -12.70 -6.00 11.16
N ILE A 441 -13.45 -5.64 10.12
CA ILE A 441 -14.92 -5.80 10.07
C ILE A 441 -15.30 -7.29 10.12
N THR A 442 -14.66 -8.14 9.31
CA THR A 442 -15.02 -9.57 9.27
C THR A 442 -14.65 -10.37 10.52
N LYS A 443 -13.73 -9.87 11.35
CA LYS A 443 -13.31 -10.54 12.60
C LYS A 443 -14.25 -10.28 13.77
N SER A 444 -15.10 -9.26 13.71
CA SER A 444 -16.06 -8.95 14.77
C SER A 444 -17.36 -9.71 14.54
N GLU A 445 -17.38 -11.00 14.91
CA GLU A 445 -18.50 -11.93 14.63
C GLU A 445 -19.86 -11.44 15.17
N ASP A 446 -19.89 -10.65 16.26
CA ASP A 446 -21.13 -10.19 16.91
C ASP A 446 -21.30 -8.67 16.95
N LEU A 447 -20.30 -7.90 16.49
CA LEU A 447 -20.28 -6.45 16.64
C LEU A 447 -20.14 -5.79 15.27
N LEU A 448 -21.12 -4.96 14.94
CA LEU A 448 -21.03 -4.05 13.81
C LEU A 448 -20.38 -2.73 14.25
N PRO A 449 -19.66 -2.03 13.35
CA PRO A 449 -19.19 -0.67 13.57
C PRO A 449 -20.34 0.24 14.04
N SER A 450 -20.09 1.08 15.05
CA SER A 450 -21.11 1.97 15.58
C SER A 450 -21.71 2.87 14.50
N GLY A 451 -23.04 2.88 14.41
CA GLY A 451 -23.77 3.70 13.44
C GLY A 451 -23.99 3.06 12.06
N PHE A 452 -23.52 1.83 11.85
CA PHE A 452 -23.73 1.08 10.61
C PHE A 452 -24.61 -0.15 10.86
N ASP A 453 -25.57 -0.39 9.98
CA ASP A 453 -26.27 -1.67 9.91
C ASP A 453 -25.62 -2.63 8.90
N ILE A 454 -26.05 -3.89 8.89
CA ILE A 454 -25.47 -4.93 8.02
C ILE A 454 -25.61 -4.57 6.52
N TYR A 455 -26.64 -3.82 6.16
CA TYR A 455 -26.90 -3.39 4.79
C TYR A 455 -25.97 -2.25 4.38
N ASP A 456 -25.64 -1.35 5.31
CA ASP A 456 -24.62 -0.31 5.08
C ASP A 456 -23.23 -0.90 4.87
N ILE A 457 -22.91 -2.00 5.58
CA ILE A 457 -21.68 -2.76 5.35
C ILE A 457 -21.68 -3.38 3.94
N LEU A 458 -22.79 -3.97 3.51
CA LEU A 458 -22.91 -4.54 2.17
C LEU A 458 -22.78 -3.49 1.06
N ARG A 459 -23.44 -2.34 1.21
CA ARG A 459 -23.28 -1.22 0.26
C ARG A 459 -21.84 -0.74 0.21
N THR A 460 -21.20 -0.61 1.37
CA THR A 460 -19.77 -0.24 1.40
C THR A 460 -18.91 -1.29 0.72
N ALA A 461 -19.20 -2.59 0.89
CA ALA A 461 -18.49 -3.67 0.21
C ALA A 461 -18.63 -3.54 -1.31
N TRP A 462 -19.82 -3.23 -1.80
CA TRP A 462 -20.09 -2.98 -3.22
C TRP A 462 -19.38 -1.74 -3.77
N ASP A 463 -19.45 -0.62 -3.06
CA ASP A 463 -18.82 0.64 -3.45
C ASP A 463 -17.30 0.49 -3.53
N CYS A 464 -16.71 -0.17 -2.52
CA CYS A 464 -15.28 -0.40 -2.43
C CYS A 464 -14.84 -1.69 -3.15
N ARG A 465 -15.73 -2.47 -3.77
CA ARG A 465 -15.43 -3.75 -4.44
C ARG A 465 -14.64 -4.72 -3.55
N VAL A 466 -15.22 -5.10 -2.41
CA VAL A 466 -14.61 -6.00 -1.41
C VAL A 466 -15.48 -7.24 -1.21
N GLU A 467 -15.28 -8.25 -2.05
CA GLU A 467 -16.04 -9.50 -2.06
C GLU A 467 -16.01 -10.23 -0.71
N ARG A 468 -14.88 -10.18 0.00
CA ARG A 468 -14.76 -10.73 1.35
C ARG A 468 -15.86 -10.21 2.31
N LEU A 469 -16.22 -8.94 2.19
CA LEU A 469 -17.28 -8.34 3.01
C LEU A 469 -18.67 -8.72 2.51
N GLU A 470 -18.85 -8.86 1.19
CA GLU A 470 -20.10 -9.33 0.60
C GLU A 470 -20.45 -10.73 1.11
N HIS A 471 -19.50 -11.66 1.00
CA HIS A 471 -19.60 -13.00 1.55
C HIS A 471 -19.81 -13.03 3.07
N HIS A 472 -19.14 -12.15 3.81
CA HIS A 472 -19.33 -12.06 5.26
C HIS A 472 -20.76 -11.63 5.62
N VAL A 473 -21.30 -10.63 4.92
CA VAL A 473 -22.68 -10.18 5.11
C VAL A 473 -23.66 -11.28 4.70
N ALA A 474 -23.47 -11.91 3.54
CA ALA A 474 -24.31 -13.00 3.07
C ALA A 474 -24.34 -14.19 4.06
N LYS A 475 -23.18 -14.52 4.66
CA LYS A 475 -23.09 -15.53 5.72
C LYS A 475 -23.95 -15.16 6.94
N ILE A 476 -23.85 -13.92 7.43
CA ILE A 476 -24.65 -13.44 8.57
C ILE A 476 -26.14 -13.50 8.24
N ILE A 477 -26.53 -13.11 7.02
CA ILE A 477 -27.92 -13.18 6.57
C ILE A 477 -28.41 -14.63 6.51
N ALA A 478 -27.60 -15.56 5.99
CA ALA A 478 -27.94 -16.98 5.92
C ALA A 478 -28.07 -17.64 7.31
N GLU A 479 -27.26 -17.23 8.28
CA GLU A 479 -27.32 -17.73 9.66
C GLU A 479 -28.67 -17.42 10.34
N ASP A 480 -29.25 -16.25 10.09
CA ASP A 480 -30.54 -15.81 10.66
C ASP A 480 -31.52 -15.28 9.58
N LEU A 481 -31.73 -16.08 8.53
CA LEU A 481 -32.57 -15.68 7.38
C LEU A 481 -34.01 -15.32 7.78
N GLU A 482 -34.56 -15.98 8.81
CA GLU A 482 -35.92 -15.69 9.28
C GLU A 482 -36.06 -14.26 9.82
N ARG A 483 -35.04 -13.75 10.51
CA ARG A 483 -35.03 -12.36 10.97
C ARG A 483 -34.94 -11.39 9.80
N PHE A 484 -34.02 -11.63 8.86
CA PHE A 484 -33.76 -10.72 7.75
C PHE A 484 -34.87 -10.71 6.69
N SER A 485 -35.51 -11.84 6.42
CA SER A 485 -36.67 -11.93 5.51
C SER A 485 -37.88 -11.10 5.94
N ARG A 486 -37.98 -10.78 7.25
CA ARG A 486 -39.02 -9.89 7.80
C ARG A 486 -38.63 -8.41 7.75
N ASP A 487 -37.35 -8.10 7.50
CA ASP A 487 -36.87 -6.72 7.44
C ASP A 487 -37.16 -6.11 6.05
N PRO A 488 -37.96 -5.03 5.94
CA PRO A 488 -38.20 -4.38 4.66
C PRO A 488 -36.92 -3.84 4.00
N LYS A 489 -35.88 -3.52 4.77
CA LYS A 489 -34.58 -3.10 4.21
C LYS A 489 -33.90 -4.22 3.43
N PHE A 490 -34.11 -5.48 3.81
CA PHE A 490 -33.55 -6.61 3.08
C PHE A 490 -34.12 -6.70 1.66
N LEU A 491 -35.45 -6.52 1.52
CA LEU A 491 -36.11 -6.50 0.21
C LEU A 491 -35.56 -5.39 -0.69
N GLN A 492 -35.30 -4.21 -0.11
CA GLN A 492 -34.70 -3.10 -0.84
C GLN A 492 -33.29 -3.47 -1.34
N ILE A 493 -32.47 -4.09 -0.48
CA ILE A 493 -31.11 -4.50 -0.81
C ILE A 493 -31.06 -5.59 -1.87
N VAL A 494 -31.96 -6.57 -1.84
CA VAL A 494 -32.06 -7.61 -2.88
C VAL A 494 -32.39 -6.97 -4.23
N LYS A 495 -33.28 -5.97 -4.24
CA LYS A 495 -33.58 -5.20 -5.45
C LYS A 495 -32.40 -4.34 -5.92
N GLU A 496 -31.68 -3.68 -5.01
CA GLU A 496 -30.45 -2.95 -5.32
C GLU A 496 -29.41 -3.90 -5.96
N SER A 497 -29.24 -5.11 -5.42
CA SER A 497 -28.35 -6.13 -5.97
C SER A 497 -28.76 -6.55 -7.39
N SER A 498 -30.05 -6.79 -7.64
CA SER A 498 -30.54 -7.18 -8.98
C SER A 498 -30.37 -6.07 -10.03
N GLU A 499 -30.46 -4.79 -9.62
CA GLU A 499 -30.29 -3.65 -10.51
C GLU A 499 -28.81 -3.43 -10.91
N ARG A 500 -27.86 -3.76 -10.02
CA ARG A 500 -26.41 -3.65 -10.31
C ARG A 500 -25.95 -4.54 -11.47
N ILE A 501 -26.68 -5.64 -11.74
CA ILE A 501 -26.37 -6.60 -12.81
C ILE A 501 -26.73 -6.08 -14.20
N LYS A 502 -27.72 -5.17 -14.34
CA LYS A 502 -28.14 -4.63 -15.65
C LYS A 502 -27.03 -3.85 -16.39
N ALA A 503 -25.94 -3.51 -15.71
CA ALA A 503 -24.76 -2.90 -16.31
C ALA A 503 -23.77 -3.90 -16.95
N ARG A 504 -23.94 -5.22 -16.74
CA ARG A 504 -23.12 -6.31 -17.31
C ARG A 504 -23.97 -7.11 -18.31
N GLN A 505 -23.42 -7.44 -19.47
CA GLN A 505 -24.20 -8.00 -20.59
C GLN A 505 -24.61 -9.48 -20.43
N GLU A 506 -24.19 -10.21 -19.39
CA GLU A 506 -24.50 -11.65 -19.25
C GLU A 506 -24.45 -12.06 -17.77
N THR A 507 -25.61 -12.19 -17.10
CA THR A 507 -25.93 -13.23 -16.07
C THR A 507 -27.39 -13.10 -15.62
N ASP A 508 -28.12 -14.22 -15.60
CA ASP A 508 -29.51 -14.34 -15.10
C ASP A 508 -29.57 -14.47 -13.56
N THR A 509 -28.49 -14.20 -12.83
CA THR A 509 -28.38 -14.52 -11.39
C THR A 509 -28.11 -13.29 -10.52
N ILE A 510 -28.75 -13.24 -9.34
CA ILE A 510 -28.56 -12.17 -8.35
C ILE A 510 -27.40 -12.55 -7.42
N GLU A 511 -26.25 -11.86 -7.54
CA GLU A 511 -25.01 -12.15 -6.78
C GLU A 511 -25.26 -12.37 -5.27
N LEU A 512 -25.98 -11.45 -4.61
CA LEU A 512 -26.28 -11.56 -3.18
C LEU A 512 -27.10 -12.82 -2.84
N ILE A 513 -28.02 -13.22 -3.72
CA ILE A 513 -28.88 -14.37 -3.51
C ILE A 513 -28.09 -15.66 -3.69
N ASP A 514 -27.20 -15.72 -4.68
CA ASP A 514 -26.31 -16.86 -4.89
C ASP A 514 -25.37 -17.05 -3.70
N ASP A 515 -24.81 -15.96 -3.15
CA ASP A 515 -24.01 -16.02 -1.93
C ASP A 515 -24.82 -16.53 -0.73
N ILE A 516 -26.05 -16.07 -0.56
CA ILE A 516 -26.95 -16.55 0.50
C ILE A 516 -27.25 -18.04 0.31
N ARG A 517 -27.57 -18.48 -0.91
CA ARG A 517 -27.81 -19.90 -1.26
C ARG A 517 -26.58 -20.75 -0.90
N TYR A 518 -25.38 -20.28 -1.26
CA TYR A 518 -24.12 -20.93 -0.93
C TYR A 518 -23.93 -21.10 0.59
N TYR A 519 -24.14 -20.04 1.37
CA TYR A 519 -23.97 -20.11 2.83
C TYR A 519 -25.08 -20.89 3.54
N LEU A 520 -26.30 -20.94 2.99
CA LEU A 520 -27.37 -21.81 3.48
C LEU A 520 -27.03 -23.29 3.26
N ALA A 521 -26.52 -23.65 2.08
CA ALA A 521 -26.04 -25.02 1.83
C ALA A 521 -24.93 -25.40 2.84
N LYS A 522 -23.99 -24.48 3.09
CA LYS A 522 -22.91 -24.67 4.07
C LYS A 522 -23.41 -24.80 5.51
N LYS A 523 -24.38 -23.98 5.93
CA LYS A 523 -25.02 -24.02 7.25
C LYS A 523 -25.60 -25.40 7.55
N TRP A 524 -26.20 -26.05 6.55
CA TRP A 524 -26.83 -27.36 6.66
C TRP A 524 -25.95 -28.53 6.15
N ALA A 525 -24.65 -28.28 5.93
CA ALA A 525 -23.67 -29.26 5.47
C ALA A 525 -24.07 -30.02 4.19
N ILE A 526 -24.71 -29.32 3.25
CA ILE A 526 -25.08 -29.84 1.93
C ILE A 526 -23.92 -29.62 0.98
N ASP A 527 -23.35 -30.72 0.49
CA ASP A 527 -22.26 -30.71 -0.47
C ASP A 527 -22.82 -30.66 -1.91
N HIS A 528 -22.72 -29.50 -2.56
CA HIS A 528 -23.09 -29.33 -3.97
C HIS A 528 -22.01 -29.82 -4.94
N ASP A 529 -20.75 -29.92 -4.51
CA ASP A 529 -19.63 -30.35 -5.37
C ASP A 529 -19.67 -31.86 -5.65
N GLY A 530 -20.24 -32.64 -4.73
CA GLY A 530 -20.46 -34.09 -4.89
C GLY A 530 -21.64 -34.48 -5.80
N LEU A 531 -22.54 -33.55 -6.14
CA LEU A 531 -23.76 -33.82 -6.90
C LEU A 531 -23.54 -33.80 -8.43
N PHE A 532 -22.41 -33.29 -8.90
CA PHE A 532 -22.06 -33.28 -10.33
C PHE A 532 -21.38 -34.56 -10.82
N ASP A 533 -21.00 -35.48 -9.91
CA ASP A 533 -20.34 -36.75 -10.27
C ASP A 533 -21.35 -37.85 -10.62
N GLY A 534 -22.28 -37.54 -11.54
CA GLY A 534 -23.07 -38.49 -12.33
C GLY A 534 -23.98 -39.49 -11.58
N GLN A 535 -24.05 -39.44 -10.25
CA GLN A 535 -24.99 -40.20 -9.43
C GLN A 535 -25.96 -39.22 -8.80
N THR A 536 -27.04 -38.91 -9.51
CA THR A 536 -28.26 -38.37 -8.89
C THR A 536 -28.74 -39.38 -7.84
N GLU A 537 -28.34 -39.20 -6.58
CA GLU A 537 -29.14 -39.70 -5.48
C GLU A 537 -30.52 -39.04 -5.65
N SER A 538 -31.59 -39.84 -5.70
CA SER A 538 -32.94 -39.32 -5.89
C SER A 538 -33.24 -38.28 -4.81
N GLU A 539 -33.94 -37.19 -5.12
CA GLU A 539 -34.38 -36.18 -4.12
C GLU A 539 -35.06 -36.83 -2.88
N GLU A 540 -35.69 -37.99 -3.06
CA GLU A 540 -36.27 -38.80 -1.97
C GLU A 540 -35.25 -39.29 -0.93
N PHE A 541 -33.99 -39.53 -1.33
CA PHE A 541 -32.89 -39.94 -0.44
C PHE A 541 -32.28 -38.76 0.30
N LEU A 542 -32.13 -37.61 -0.38
CA LEU A 542 -31.67 -36.37 0.25
C LEU A 542 -32.67 -35.87 1.32
N ARG A 543 -33.99 -36.01 1.09
CA ARG A 543 -35.04 -35.71 2.08
C ARG A 543 -35.02 -36.57 3.36
N LEU A 544 -34.26 -37.67 3.36
CA LEU A 544 -34.05 -38.50 4.55
C LEU A 544 -32.91 -37.98 5.44
N LEU A 545 -32.08 -37.05 4.95
CA LEU A 545 -31.07 -36.40 5.76
C LEU A 545 -31.77 -35.49 6.80
N PRO A 546 -31.39 -35.56 8.08
CA PRO A 546 -32.08 -34.87 9.16
C PRO A 546 -32.13 -33.34 9.00
N ASP A 547 -31.22 -32.78 8.21
CA ASP A 547 -31.01 -31.34 8.03
C ASP A 547 -31.48 -30.80 6.67
N TYR A 548 -31.82 -31.69 5.72
CA TYR A 548 -32.17 -31.31 4.35
C TYR A 548 -33.56 -30.68 4.23
N ASN A 549 -34.54 -31.13 5.03
CA ASN A 549 -35.87 -30.52 5.03
C ASN A 549 -35.83 -29.08 5.56
N SER A 550 -35.00 -28.81 6.58
CA SER A 550 -34.78 -27.46 7.11
C SER A 550 -34.11 -26.54 6.09
N TYR A 551 -33.17 -27.07 5.31
CA TYR A 551 -32.58 -26.35 4.17
C TYR A 551 -33.61 -26.00 3.10
N LEU A 552 -34.46 -26.95 2.69
CA LEU A 552 -35.51 -26.70 1.72
C LEU A 552 -36.50 -25.63 2.22
N GLU A 553 -36.88 -25.65 3.50
CA GLU A 553 -37.73 -24.61 4.07
C GLU A 553 -37.08 -23.21 4.04
N GLU A 554 -35.75 -23.11 4.16
CA GLU A 554 -35.04 -21.83 4.01
C GLU A 554 -34.88 -21.42 2.55
N MET A 555 -34.69 -22.37 1.62
CA MET A 555 -34.70 -22.13 0.17
C MET A 555 -36.05 -21.63 -0.33
N ASP A 556 -37.15 -22.27 0.08
CA ASP A 556 -38.52 -21.85 -0.27
C ASP A 556 -38.79 -20.40 0.17
N LYS A 557 -38.21 -19.95 1.29
CA LYS A 557 -38.31 -18.55 1.75
C LYS A 557 -37.56 -17.59 0.82
N VAL A 558 -36.40 -18.00 0.30
CA VAL A 558 -35.64 -17.21 -0.67
C VAL A 558 -36.43 -17.10 -1.98
N GLU A 559 -37.00 -18.21 -2.47
CA GLU A 559 -37.83 -18.21 -3.68
C GLU A 559 -39.09 -17.34 -3.52
N ALA A 560 -39.83 -17.49 -2.42
CA ALA A 560 -41.00 -16.67 -2.14
C ALA A 560 -40.67 -15.17 -2.06
N LEU A 561 -39.47 -14.81 -1.59
CA LEU A 561 -38.99 -13.44 -1.56
C LEU A 561 -38.76 -12.89 -2.97
N LEU A 562 -38.12 -13.67 -3.84
CA LEU A 562 -37.85 -13.30 -5.24
C LEU A 562 -39.16 -13.14 -6.04
N GLU A 563 -40.09 -14.08 -5.88
CA GLU A 563 -41.43 -14.00 -6.48
C GLU A 563 -42.15 -12.73 -6.05
N GLY A 564 -42.08 -12.37 -4.76
CA GLY A 564 -42.66 -11.15 -4.22
C GLY A 564 -42.09 -9.85 -4.82
N LEU A 565 -40.87 -9.89 -5.36
CA LEU A 565 -40.20 -8.76 -6.00
C LEU A 565 -40.33 -8.76 -7.53
N ASN A 566 -40.97 -9.77 -8.13
CA ASN A 566 -40.95 -10.03 -9.57
C ASN A 566 -39.52 -10.10 -10.14
N LEU A 567 -38.63 -10.75 -9.42
CA LEU A 567 -37.25 -11.00 -9.85
C LEU A 567 -37.09 -12.49 -10.15
N ASP A 568 -36.50 -12.80 -11.31
CA ASP A 568 -36.00 -14.13 -11.63
C ASP A 568 -34.51 -14.15 -11.27
N ALA A 569 -34.04 -15.16 -10.52
CA ALA A 569 -32.67 -15.23 -10.00
C ALA A 569 -32.12 -16.65 -9.87
#